data_AF-A0A523C4Q0-F1
#
_entry.id   AF-A0A523C4Q0-F1
#
_cell.length_a   1.000
_cell.length_b   1.000
_cell.length_c   1.000
_cell.angle_alpha   90.00
_cell.angle_beta   90.00
_cell.angle_gamma   90.00
#
_symmetry.space_group_name_H-M   'P 1'
#
loop_
_entity.id
_entity.type
_entity.pdbx_description
1 polymer ?
#
loop_
_entity_poly.entity_id
_entity_poly.type
_entity_poly.pdbx_seq_one_letter_code
_entity_poly.pdbx_strand_id
1 'polypeptide(L)'
;MRVFVDSSAIVALLFARDDNHQVAVDCLRLLTMERAELILSNFVVAETYNLLAARTYPARAREWLLANTWPVERITVADEEEATPAPGLPANGRRGGSVLPFAIPLSSAVFRADRRPISPWP
;
A
#
# COMPACT_ATOMS: atom_id res chain seq x y z
N MET A 1 9.21 12.09 -9.66
CA MET A 1 8.78 10.68 -9.80
C MET A 1 7.75 10.41 -8.71
N ARG A 2 6.64 9.74 -9.02
CA ARG A 2 5.63 9.35 -8.02
C ARG A 2 5.71 7.86 -7.72
N VAL A 3 5.64 7.51 -6.45
CA VAL A 3 5.75 6.13 -5.99
C VAL A 3 4.61 5.80 -5.07
N PHE A 4 3.85 4.77 -5.45
CA PHE A 4 2.81 4.22 -4.61
C PHE A 4 3.42 3.31 -3.55
N VAL A 5 3.09 3.56 -2.28
CA VAL A 5 3.62 2.81 -1.15
C VAL A 5 2.59 1.79 -0.67
N ASP A 6 3.02 0.55 -0.49
CA ASP A 6 2.19 -0.54 0.00
C ASP A 6 2.12 -0.59 1.54
N SER A 7 1.06 -1.19 2.09
CA SER A 7 0.86 -1.31 3.53
C SER A 7 1.99 -2.12 4.19
N SER A 8 2.50 -3.14 3.51
CA SER A 8 3.63 -3.96 3.98
C SER A 8 4.92 -3.15 4.14
N ALA A 9 5.21 -2.22 3.22
CA ALA A 9 6.37 -1.34 3.30
C ALA A 9 6.29 -0.40 4.51
N ILE A 10 5.09 0.11 4.81
CA ILE A 10 4.85 0.97 5.96
C ILE A 10 5.04 0.19 7.26
N VAL A 11 4.52 -1.04 7.34
CA VAL A 11 4.72 -1.91 8.51
C VAL A 11 6.20 -2.20 8.73
N ALA A 12 6.94 -2.56 7.67
CA ALA A 12 8.38 -2.79 7.76
C ALA A 12 9.15 -1.54 8.22
N LEU A 13 8.75 -0.34 7.78
CA LEU A 13 9.34 0.92 8.25
C LEU A 13 9.08 1.19 9.74
N LEU A 14 7.89 0.88 10.24
CA LEU A 14 7.48 1.18 11.61
C LEU A 14 7.96 0.15 12.63
N PHE A 15 8.17 -1.10 12.21
CA PHE A 15 8.61 -2.18 13.08
C PHE A 15 10.11 -2.45 12.92
N ALA A 16 10.92 -1.94 13.86
CA ALA A 16 12.37 -2.14 13.86
C ALA A 16 12.83 -3.62 13.95
N ARG A 17 11.92 -4.54 14.32
CA ARG A 17 12.18 -5.99 14.39
C ARG A 17 11.67 -6.74 13.17
N ASP A 18 11.08 -6.06 12.19
CA ASP A 18 10.71 -6.69 10.92
C ASP A 18 11.99 -7.07 10.17
N ASP A 19 12.04 -8.27 9.61
CA ASP A 19 13.20 -8.76 8.85
C ASP A 19 13.52 -7.84 7.66
N ASN A 20 12.53 -7.12 7.13
CA ASN A 20 12.68 -6.19 6.02
C ASN A 20 12.85 -4.73 6.46
N HIS A 21 12.97 -4.44 7.76
CA HIS A 21 13.06 -3.08 8.27
C HIS A 21 14.19 -2.29 7.61
N GLN A 22 15.38 -2.88 7.56
CA GLN A 22 16.56 -2.23 6.99
C GLN A 22 16.38 -1.95 5.49
N VAL A 23 15.84 -2.91 4.75
CA VAL A 23 15.54 -2.77 3.32
C VAL A 23 14.54 -1.63 3.09
N ALA A 24 13.48 -1.57 3.89
CA ALA A 24 12.47 -0.52 3.76
C ALA A 24 13.04 0.88 4.06
N VAL A 25 13.90 0.99 5.09
CA VAL A 25 14.61 2.25 5.43
C VAL A 25 15.52 2.68 4.29
N ASP A 26 16.29 1.76 3.71
CA ASP A 26 17.21 2.08 2.62
C ASP A 26 16.46 2.48 1.34
N CYS A 27 15.34 1.82 1.02
CA CYS A 27 14.46 2.24 -0.06
C CYS A 27 13.88 3.64 0.18
N LEU A 28 13.38 3.93 1.39
CA LEU A 28 12.84 5.24 1.73
C LEU A 28 13.91 6.34 1.59
N ARG A 29 15.14 6.06 2.02
CA ARG A 29 16.28 6.98 1.87
C ARG A 29 16.59 7.25 0.40
N LEU A 30 16.67 6.20 -0.42
CA LEU A 30 16.90 6.33 -1.86
C LEU A 30 15.81 7.20 -2.52
N LEU A 31 14.54 6.89 -2.25
CA LEU A 31 13.40 7.63 -2.80
C LEU A 31 13.39 9.09 -2.33
N THR A 32 13.80 9.36 -1.09
CA THR A 32 13.95 10.73 -0.57
C THR A 32 15.07 11.48 -1.29
N MET A 33 16.22 10.83 -1.51
CA MET A 33 17.34 11.40 -2.25
C MET A 33 16.96 11.73 -3.70
N GLU A 34 16.14 10.87 -4.32
CA GLU A 34 15.60 11.07 -5.67
C GLU A 34 14.44 12.08 -5.72
N ARG A 35 14.07 12.67 -4.58
CA ARG A 35 12.91 13.58 -4.44
C ARG A 35 11.63 12.96 -5.00
N ALA A 36 11.44 11.67 -4.76
CA ALA A 36 10.21 10.98 -5.11
C ALA A 36 9.05 11.48 -4.23
N GLU A 37 7.88 11.63 -4.84
CA GLU A 37 6.64 11.90 -4.14
C GLU A 37 6.00 10.56 -3.77
N LEU A 38 5.93 10.27 -2.47
CA LEU A 38 5.34 9.05 -1.93
C LEU A 38 3.85 9.25 -1.75
N ILE A 39 3.05 8.34 -2.30
CA ILE A 39 1.59 8.46 -2.33
C ILE A 39 0.97 7.19 -1.76
N LEU A 40 -0.14 7.35 -1.02
CA LEU A 40 -0.95 6.29 -0.46
C LEU A 40 -2.35 6.31 -1.06
N SER A 41 -3.07 5.19 -0.99
CA SER A 41 -4.52 5.19 -1.18
C SER A 41 -5.27 5.14 0.16
N ASN A 42 -6.55 5.54 0.14
CA ASN A 42 -7.46 5.33 1.27
C ASN A 42 -7.53 3.86 1.72
N PHE A 43 -7.37 2.90 0.79
CA PHE A 43 -7.32 1.48 1.09
C PHE A 43 -6.04 1.08 1.83
N VAL A 44 -4.88 1.53 1.35
CA VAL A 44 -3.59 1.27 2.02
C VAL A 44 -3.59 1.88 3.41
N VAL A 45 -4.16 3.08 3.58
CA VAL A 45 -4.28 3.71 4.90
C VAL A 45 -5.15 2.87 5.85
N ALA A 46 -6.30 2.41 5.38
CA ALA A 46 -7.19 1.58 6.19
C ALA A 46 -6.56 0.22 6.55
N GLU A 47 -5.93 -0.44 5.59
CA GLU A 47 -5.23 -1.71 5.82
C GLU A 47 -4.08 -1.53 6.79
N THR A 48 -3.23 -0.53 6.58
CA THR A 48 -2.09 -0.23 7.48
C THR A 48 -2.57 0.02 8.90
N TYR A 49 -3.60 0.85 9.08
CA TYR A 49 -4.19 1.09 10.40
C TYR A 49 -4.64 -0.21 11.07
N ASN A 50 -5.33 -1.09 10.34
CA ASN A 50 -5.79 -2.38 10.86
C ASN A 50 -4.62 -3.31 11.22
N LEU A 51 -3.59 -3.38 10.37
CA LEU A 51 -2.38 -4.17 10.62
C LEU A 51 -1.62 -3.67 11.86
N LEU A 52 -1.50 -2.35 12.00
CA LEU A 52 -0.88 -1.73 13.16
C LEU A 52 -1.71 -1.98 14.42
N ALA A 53 -3.03 -1.76 14.39
CA ALA A 53 -3.89 -1.93 15.55
C ALA A 53 -3.92 -3.39 16.05
N ALA A 54 -3.82 -4.36 15.14
CA ALA A 54 -3.75 -5.78 15.47
C ALA A 54 -2.40 -6.20 16.08
N ARG A 55 -1.29 -5.53 15.74
CA ARG A 55 0.09 -5.92 16.14
C ARG A 55 0.69 -5.06 17.25
N THR A 56 0.33 -3.79 17.28
CA THR A 56 0.85 -2.76 18.19
C THR A 56 -0.33 -1.99 18.73
N TYR A 57 -0.53 -2.04 20.05
CA TYR A 57 -1.63 -1.37 20.78
C TYR A 57 -2.29 -0.20 20.02
N PRO A 58 -3.63 -0.13 19.95
CA PRO A 58 -4.38 0.82 19.11
C PRO A 58 -3.91 2.30 19.14
N ALA A 59 -3.31 2.73 20.24
CA ALA A 59 -2.69 4.05 20.37
C ALA A 59 -1.63 4.34 19.28
N ARG A 60 -0.78 3.37 18.92
CA ARG A 60 0.27 3.56 17.90
C ARG A 60 -0.29 3.62 16.48
N ALA A 61 -1.33 2.85 16.18
CA ALA A 61 -2.02 2.94 14.90
C ALA A 61 -2.64 4.34 14.71
N ARG A 62 -3.24 4.89 15.78
CA ARG A 62 -3.78 6.25 15.77
C ARG A 62 -2.70 7.31 15.64
N GLU A 63 -1.58 7.17 16.35
CA GLU A 63 -0.44 8.08 16.23
C GLU A 63 0.09 8.12 14.80
N TRP A 64 0.29 6.96 14.17
CA TRP A 64 0.71 6.88 12.77
C TRP A 64 -0.27 7.57 11.84
N LEU A 65 -1.58 7.32 11.98
CA LEU A 65 -2.60 7.95 11.13
C LEU A 65 -2.59 9.48 11.24
N LEU A 66 -2.38 10.02 12.44
CA LEU A 66 -2.33 11.46 12.69
C LEU A 66 -1.01 12.10 12.24
N ALA A 67 0.09 11.35 12.28
CA ALA A 67 1.41 11.81 11.89
C ALA A 67 1.73 11.62 10.39
N ASN A 68 0.92 10.84 9.66
CA ASN A 68 1.15 10.60 8.24
C ASN A 68 1.06 11.91 7.43
N THR A 69 2.18 12.29 6.80
CA THR A 69 2.26 13.47 5.94
C THR A 69 2.22 13.13 4.45
N TRP A 70 2.16 11.85 4.09
CA TRP A 70 2.13 11.45 2.68
C TRP A 70 0.74 11.68 2.10
N PRO A 71 0.64 12.26 0.88
CA PRO A 71 -0.63 12.47 0.20
C PRO A 71 -1.40 11.16 0.05
N VAL A 72 -2.71 11.24 0.29
CA VAL A 72 -3.64 10.12 0.18
C VAL A 72 -4.54 10.36 -1.03
N GLU A 73 -4.37 9.56 -2.07
CA GLU A 73 -5.28 9.52 -3.21
C GLU A 73 -6.51 8.69 -2.86
N ARG A 74 -7.68 9.30 -3.04
CA ARG A 74 -8.95 8.63 -2.80
C ARG A 74 -9.33 7.83 -4.04
N ILE A 75 -9.26 6.52 -3.93
CA ILE A 75 -9.79 5.59 -4.93
C ILE A 75 -11.32 5.63 -4.81
N THR A 76 -11.99 5.85 -5.93
CA THR A 76 -13.45 5.90 -6.04
C THR A 76 -14.01 4.55 -6.45
N VAL A 77 -15.32 4.37 -6.31
CA VAL A 77 -16.02 3.14 -6.74
C VAL A 77 -15.83 2.88 -8.24
N ALA A 78 -15.71 3.93 -9.07
CA ALA A 78 -15.43 3.77 -10.49
C ALA A 78 -14.04 3.16 -10.76
N ASP A 79 -13.05 3.50 -9.94
CA ASP A 79 -11.70 2.92 -10.02
C ASP A 79 -11.68 1.44 -9.57
N GLU A 80 -12.57 1.07 -8.64
CA GLU A 80 -12.76 -0.32 -8.21
C GLU A 80 -13.40 -1.18 -9.32
N GLU A 81 -14.34 -0.62 -10.07
CA GLU A 81 -14.96 -1.29 -11.22
C GLU A 81 -13.94 -1.55 -12.34
N GLU A 82 -12.98 -0.65 -12.57
CA GLU A 82 -11.86 -0.86 -13.51
C GLU A 82 -10.86 -1.91 -13.01
N ALA A 83 -10.62 -1.97 -11.70
CA ALA A 83 -9.75 -2.97 -11.07
C ALA A 83 -10.40 -4.36 -10.99
N THR A 84 -11.72 -4.45 -11.17
CA THR A 84 -12.43 -5.72 -11.24
C THR A 84 -12.18 -6.34 -12.61
N PRO A 85 -11.47 -7.47 -12.73
CA PRO A 85 -11.25 -8.10 -14.02
C PRO A 85 -12.60 -8.43 -14.67
N ALA A 86 -12.75 -8.08 -15.94
CA ALA A 86 -13.96 -8.29 -16.71
C ALA A 86 -14.54 -9.71 -16.52
N PRO A 87 -15.87 -9.86 -16.43
CA PRO A 87 -16.50 -11.16 -16.22
C PRO A 87 -16.18 -12.08 -17.41
N GLY A 88 -15.35 -13.10 -17.20
CA GLY A 88 -14.99 -14.08 -18.25
C GLY A 88 -13.58 -14.66 -18.19
N LEU A 89 -12.68 -14.16 -17.33
CA LEU A 89 -11.39 -14.83 -17.09
C LEU A 89 -11.61 -16.08 -16.24
N PRO A 90 -11.22 -17.29 -16.70
CA PRO A 90 -11.40 -18.50 -15.92
C PRO A 90 -10.56 -18.44 -14.65
N ALA A 91 -11.25 -18.40 -13.51
CA ALA A 91 -10.67 -18.60 -12.18
C ALA A 91 -10.11 -20.02 -12.10
N ASN A 92 -8.82 -20.18 -12.38
CA ASN A 92 -8.14 -21.44 -12.16
C ASN A 92 -7.89 -21.63 -10.66
N GLY A 93 -8.71 -22.45 -10.01
CA GLY A 93 -8.26 -23.28 -8.91
C GLY A 93 -8.72 -22.94 -7.48
N ARG A 94 -9.88 -23.52 -7.13
CA ARG A 94 -10.25 -24.13 -5.83
C ARG A 94 -10.73 -23.24 -4.65
N ARG A 95 -12.06 -23.31 -4.48
CA ARG A 95 -12.86 -23.75 -3.29
C ARG A 95 -12.39 -23.35 -1.89
N GLY A 96 -13.30 -22.65 -1.19
CA GLY A 96 -13.41 -22.68 0.28
C GLY A 96 -13.66 -21.29 0.85
N GLY A 97 -14.89 -21.02 1.28
CA GLY A 97 -15.31 -19.71 1.77
C GLY A 97 -14.45 -19.17 2.91
N SER A 98 -13.90 -17.99 2.71
CA SER A 98 -13.70 -16.94 3.71
C SER A 98 -13.34 -15.68 2.92
N VAL A 99 -13.77 -14.53 3.40
CA VAL A 99 -13.44 -13.23 2.80
C VAL A 99 -11.91 -13.11 2.80
N LEU A 100 -11.28 -13.29 1.63
CA LEU A 100 -9.82 -13.28 1.51
C LEU A 100 -9.31 -11.85 1.58
N PRO A 101 -8.37 -11.52 2.48
CA PRO A 101 -7.59 -10.30 2.36
C PRO A 101 -6.71 -10.41 1.11
N PHE A 102 -6.58 -9.31 0.38
CA PHE A 102 -5.70 -9.17 -0.78
C PHE A 102 -4.27 -9.61 -0.41
N ALA A 103 -3.92 -10.86 -0.72
CA ALA A 103 -2.56 -11.35 -0.63
C ALA A 103 -1.87 -11.09 -1.97
N ILE A 104 -1.31 -9.90 -2.12
CA ILE A 104 -0.29 -9.65 -3.16
C ILE A 104 1.02 -10.27 -2.64
N PRO A 105 1.74 -11.08 -3.43
CA PRO A 105 2.93 -11.80 -2.96
C PRO A 105 4.03 -10.85 -2.46
N LEU A 106 4.47 -11.10 -1.24
CA LEU A 106 5.41 -10.36 -0.38
C LEU A 106 6.87 -10.23 -0.89
N SER A 107 7.15 -10.41 -2.19
CA SER A 107 8.54 -10.46 -2.67
C SER A 107 8.92 -9.48 -3.79
N SER A 108 8.01 -8.61 -4.26
CA SER A 108 8.37 -7.65 -5.33
C SER A 108 7.64 -6.30 -5.35
N ALA A 109 6.83 -5.97 -4.34
CA ALA A 109 5.90 -4.83 -4.40
C ALA A 109 6.08 -3.78 -3.29
N VAL A 110 7.29 -3.62 -2.74
CA VAL A 110 7.53 -2.67 -1.62
C VAL A 110 7.30 -1.21 -2.05
N PHE A 111 7.60 -0.88 -3.32
CA PHE A 111 7.36 0.43 -3.90
C PHE A 111 7.01 0.24 -5.38
N ARG A 112 5.83 0.67 -5.80
CA ARG A 112 5.44 0.60 -7.22
C ARG A 112 5.61 1.99 -7.83
N ALA A 113 6.61 2.16 -8.69
CA ALA A 113 6.76 3.36 -9.49
C ALA A 113 5.66 3.36 -10.55
N ASP A 114 4.77 4.36 -10.51
CA ASP A 114 3.81 4.53 -11.59
C ASP A 114 4.48 5.28 -12.75
N ARG A 115 4.40 4.70 -13.96
CA ARG A 115 4.86 5.31 -15.22
C ARG A 115 3.69 5.74 -16.11
N ARG A 116 2.47 5.88 -15.58
CA ARG A 116 1.37 6.41 -16.38
C ARG A 116 1.58 7.90 -16.69
N PRO A 117 1.46 8.34 -17.97
CA PRO A 117 1.27 9.76 -18.26
C PRO A 117 -0.08 10.18 -17.70
N ILE A 118 -0.05 11.15 -16.79
CA ILE A 118 -1.26 11.75 -16.23
C ILE A 118 -1.94 12.48 -17.39
N SER A 119 -3.15 12.05 -17.77
CA SER A 119 -3.96 12.77 -18.74
C SER A 119 -4.33 14.13 -18.14
N PRO A 120 -4.07 15.26 -18.80
CA PRO A 120 -4.56 16.55 -18.34
C PRO A 120 -6.08 16.53 -18.53
N TRP A 121 -6.86 16.54 -17.45
CA TRP A 121 -8.29 16.80 -17.56
C TRP A 121 -8.53 18.31 -17.80
N PRO A 122 -9.56 18.66 -18.59
CA PRO A 122 -9.90 20.00 -19.07
C PRO A 122 -10.44 20.93 -17.97
#